data_AF-A0A933DVF5-F1
#
_entry.id   AF-A0A933DVF5-F1
#
_cell.length_a   1.000
_cell.length_b   1.000
_cell.length_c   1.000
_cell.angle_alpha   90.00
_cell.angle_beta   90.00
_cell.angle_gamma   90.00
#
_symmetry.space_group_name_H-M   'P 1'
#
loop_
_entity.id
_entity.type
_entity.pdbx_description
1 polymer ?
#
loop_
_entity_poly.entity_id
_entity_poly.type
_entity_poly.pdbx_seq_one_letter_code
_entity_poly.pdbx_strand_id
1 'polypeptide(L)'
;MKSQKNYSAWNVSSNVFETSSPRERMLLLVNYAILAPSSHNSQPWKFLLSSDEISILPDLRRSLPRSDANHRQLFISLGCAVENLIIAADYYGLQYNVLFENAPVPVVVRVRIENLASPFDRNADSSHLVFSIPHRRVNRHRYSEFFHDADFVKSIPSLNLRSDIKIYIVDDLSRREAMS
;
A
#
# COMPACT_ATOMS: atom_id res chain seq x y z
N MET A 1 15.69 -14.45 19.69
CA MET A 1 16.13 -13.22 18.98
C MET A 1 15.76 -13.34 17.51
N LYS A 2 14.81 -12.53 17.01
CA LYS A 2 14.51 -12.48 15.57
C LYS A 2 15.68 -11.80 14.86
N SER A 3 16.20 -12.42 13.79
CA SER A 3 17.29 -11.86 12.97
C SER A 3 16.96 -10.43 12.52
N GLN A 4 17.77 -9.47 12.96
CA GLN A 4 17.67 -8.03 12.62
C GLN A 4 17.65 -7.78 11.11
N LYS A 5 18.23 -8.69 10.30
CA LYS A 5 18.26 -8.59 8.83
C LYS A 5 16.87 -8.71 8.19
N ASN A 6 15.94 -9.44 8.78
CA ASN A 6 14.60 -9.66 8.18
C ASN A 6 13.67 -8.44 8.31
N TYR A 7 14.02 -7.49 9.17
CA TYR A 7 13.21 -6.29 9.44
C TYR A 7 13.83 -5.01 8.88
N SER A 8 14.91 -5.11 8.09
CA SER A 8 15.56 -3.92 7.50
C SER A 8 14.60 -3.09 6.64
N ALA A 9 13.63 -3.73 5.97
CA ALA A 9 12.59 -3.05 5.20
C ALA A 9 11.65 -2.16 6.05
N TRP A 10 11.60 -2.37 7.38
CA TRP A 10 10.82 -1.54 8.31
C TRP A 10 11.58 -0.30 8.77
N ASN A 11 12.89 -0.24 8.53
CA ASN A 11 13.73 0.92 8.84
C ASN A 11 13.78 1.84 7.62
N VAL A 12 12.63 2.39 7.25
CA VAL A 12 12.54 3.32 6.13
C VAL A 12 12.96 4.71 6.63
N SER A 13 14.18 5.12 6.31
CA SER A 13 14.69 6.45 6.66
C SER A 13 14.30 7.46 5.58
N SER A 14 13.43 8.40 5.92
CA SER A 14 12.95 9.44 5.00
C SER A 14 14.00 10.49 4.64
N ASN A 15 15.06 10.61 5.44
CA ASN A 15 15.92 11.79 5.44
C ASN A 15 17.04 11.75 4.39
N VAL A 16 17.18 10.65 3.66
CA VAL A 16 18.26 10.46 2.68
C VAL A 16 17.80 10.56 1.22
N PHE A 17 16.49 10.76 0.98
CA PHE A 17 15.93 10.70 -0.37
C PHE A 17 16.59 11.71 -1.33
N GLU A 18 16.79 12.96 -0.89
CA GLU A 18 17.37 14.02 -1.73
C GLU A 18 18.83 13.77 -2.12
N THR A 19 19.62 13.21 -1.20
CA THR A 19 21.05 12.94 -1.43
C THR A 19 21.31 11.59 -2.08
N SER A 20 20.27 10.74 -2.19
CA SER A 20 20.33 9.43 -2.80
C SER A 20 20.37 9.51 -4.33
N SER A 21 21.04 8.53 -4.94
CA SER A 21 20.99 8.31 -6.39
C SER A 21 19.56 7.95 -6.86
N PRO A 22 19.24 8.10 -8.16
CA PRO A 22 17.92 7.73 -8.68
C PRO A 22 17.49 6.30 -8.32
N ARG A 23 18.42 5.34 -8.40
CA ARG A 23 18.15 3.94 -8.05
C ARG A 23 17.88 3.75 -6.56
N GLU A 24 18.60 4.45 -5.69
CA GLU A 24 18.38 4.39 -4.24
C GLU A 24 17.04 5.01 -3.85
N ARG A 25 16.63 6.10 -4.51
CA ARG A 25 15.29 6.68 -4.36
C ARG A 25 14.20 5.68 -4.72
N MET A 26 14.35 4.96 -5.83
CA MET A 26 13.41 3.90 -6.22
C MET A 26 13.36 2.76 -5.20
N LEU A 27 14.51 2.31 -4.70
CA LEU A 27 14.57 1.30 -3.66
C LEU A 27 13.86 1.77 -2.38
N LEU A 28 13.99 3.05 -2.05
CA LEU A 28 13.29 3.65 -0.92
C LEU A 28 11.76 3.60 -1.10
N LEU A 29 11.25 3.92 -2.30
CA LEU A 29 9.82 3.75 -2.63
C LEU A 29 9.37 2.29 -2.53
N VAL A 30 10.18 1.35 -3.03
CA VAL A 30 9.90 -0.09 -2.91
C VAL A 30 9.87 -0.55 -1.45
N ASN A 31 10.70 0.00 -0.57
CA ASN A 31 10.66 -0.33 0.86
C ASN A 31 9.29 0.00 1.47
N TYR A 32 8.67 1.13 1.11
CA TYR A 32 7.30 1.42 1.54
C TYR A 32 6.28 0.43 0.95
N ALA A 33 6.42 0.09 -0.34
CA ALA A 33 5.56 -0.89 -1.00
C ALA A 33 5.59 -2.27 -0.30
N ILE A 34 6.77 -2.71 0.16
CA ILE A 34 6.96 -3.99 0.87
C ILE A 34 6.16 -4.04 2.20
N LEU A 35 5.87 -2.90 2.82
CA LEU A 35 5.10 -2.82 4.07
C LEU A 35 3.58 -2.96 3.88
N ALA A 36 3.13 -3.11 2.63
CA ALA A 36 1.73 -3.31 2.31
C ALA A 36 1.17 -4.59 2.98
N PRO A 37 -0.11 -4.59 3.38
CA PRO A 37 -0.76 -5.82 3.78
C PRO A 37 -0.84 -6.80 2.60
N SER A 38 -0.74 -8.09 2.90
CA SER A 38 -1.03 -9.15 1.94
C SER A 38 -1.71 -10.32 2.63
N SER A 39 -2.53 -11.06 1.88
CA SER A 39 -3.19 -12.25 2.41
C SER A 39 -2.19 -13.27 2.94
N HIS A 40 -2.41 -13.72 4.17
CA HIS A 40 -1.49 -14.59 4.93
C HIS A 40 -0.05 -14.05 5.03
N ASN A 41 0.15 -12.74 4.82
CA ASN A 41 1.46 -12.11 4.69
C ASN A 41 2.35 -12.77 3.60
N SER A 42 1.71 -13.32 2.55
CA SER A 42 2.37 -14.04 1.46
C SER A 42 3.35 -13.16 0.66
N GLN A 43 3.12 -11.84 0.66
CA GLN A 43 3.90 -10.84 -0.08
C GLN A 43 4.09 -11.26 -1.54
N PRO A 44 3.01 -11.40 -2.32
CA PRO A 44 3.03 -12.10 -3.60
C PRO A 44 3.47 -11.18 -4.76
N TRP A 45 4.45 -10.32 -4.52
CA TRP A 45 4.92 -9.31 -5.48
C TRP A 45 6.41 -9.48 -5.81
N LYS A 46 6.76 -9.15 -7.05
CA LYS A 46 8.13 -8.92 -7.52
C LYS A 46 8.21 -7.49 -8.02
N PHE A 47 9.33 -6.83 -7.71
CA PHE A 47 9.62 -5.49 -8.19
C PHE A 47 10.73 -5.57 -9.25
N LEU A 48 10.51 -4.94 -10.39
CA LEU A 48 11.52 -4.66 -11.39
C LEU A 48 11.73 -3.15 -11.43
N LEU A 49 12.99 -2.73 -11.34
CA LEU A 49 13.38 -1.33 -11.34
C LEU A 49 14.05 -0.97 -12.67
N SER A 50 13.57 0.10 -13.29
CA SER A 50 14.19 0.75 -14.44
C SER A 50 14.72 2.14 -14.05
N SER A 51 15.00 3.03 -14.99
CA SER A 51 15.52 4.38 -14.72
C SER A 51 14.51 5.29 -14.00
N ASP A 52 13.25 5.18 -14.39
CA ASP A 52 12.13 6.06 -14.04
C ASP A 52 10.83 5.25 -13.80
N GLU A 53 10.90 3.92 -13.79
CA GLU A 53 9.75 3.04 -13.64
C GLU A 53 9.98 1.97 -12.58
N ILE A 54 8.92 1.69 -11.81
CA ILE A 54 8.81 0.54 -10.93
C ILE A 54 7.68 -0.36 -11.46
N SER A 55 8.05 -1.53 -11.96
CA SER A 55 7.11 -2.57 -12.39
C SER A 55 6.84 -3.54 -11.22
N ILE A 56 5.57 -3.73 -10.88
CA ILE A 56 5.08 -4.64 -9.84
C ILE A 56 4.38 -5.81 -10.52
N LEU A 57 4.94 -7.00 -10.35
CA LEU A 57 4.46 -8.23 -10.97
C LEU A 57 4.01 -9.22 -9.91
N PRO A 58 2.99 -10.03 -10.18
CA PRO A 58 2.57 -11.06 -9.25
C PRO A 58 3.56 -12.23 -9.24
N ASP A 59 3.93 -12.68 -8.04
CA ASP A 59 4.68 -13.91 -7.84
C ASP A 59 3.72 -15.08 -7.62
N LEU A 60 3.31 -15.76 -8.69
CA LEU A 60 2.38 -16.90 -8.60
C LEU A 60 2.92 -18.07 -7.76
N ARG A 61 4.24 -18.13 -7.50
CA ARG A 61 4.82 -19.11 -6.56
C ARG A 61 4.40 -18.86 -5.11
N ARG A 62 3.90 -17.66 -4.83
CA ARG A 62 3.36 -17.21 -3.53
C ARG A 62 1.83 -17.13 -3.55
N SER A 63 1.18 -17.65 -4.60
CA SER A 63 -0.27 -17.78 -4.66
C SER A 63 -0.80 -18.73 -3.59
N LEU A 64 -2.08 -18.60 -3.26
CA LEU A 64 -2.75 -19.40 -2.25
C LEU A 64 -3.86 -20.24 -2.92
N PRO A 65 -3.54 -21.33 -3.61
CA PRO A 65 -4.47 -22.02 -4.51
C PRO A 65 -5.74 -22.54 -3.82
N ARG A 66 -5.71 -22.79 -2.51
CA ARG A 66 -6.89 -23.24 -1.74
C ARG A 66 -7.77 -22.08 -1.27
N SER A 67 -7.19 -21.02 -0.72
CA SER A 67 -7.94 -19.89 -0.14
C SER A 67 -8.15 -18.71 -1.10
N ASP A 68 -7.47 -18.72 -2.25
CA ASP A 68 -7.50 -17.69 -3.28
C ASP A 68 -7.35 -18.31 -4.68
N ALA A 69 -8.24 -19.26 -5.01
CA ALA A 69 -8.17 -20.06 -6.25
C ALA A 69 -8.21 -19.22 -7.55
N ASN A 70 -8.80 -18.01 -7.49
CA ASN A 70 -8.89 -17.09 -8.62
C ASN A 70 -7.89 -15.92 -8.53
N HIS A 71 -6.93 -15.98 -7.60
CA HIS A 71 -5.89 -14.96 -7.37
C HIS A 71 -6.42 -13.55 -7.02
N ARG A 72 -7.70 -13.42 -6.61
CA ARG A 72 -8.29 -12.13 -6.27
C ARG A 72 -7.55 -11.47 -5.12
N GLN A 73 -7.24 -12.21 -4.06
CA GLN A 73 -6.53 -11.66 -2.90
C GLN A 73 -5.07 -11.33 -3.21
N LEU A 74 -4.44 -12.12 -4.08
CA LEU A 74 -3.13 -11.83 -4.62
C LEU A 74 -3.12 -10.46 -5.33
N PHE A 75 -4.07 -10.20 -6.23
CA PHE A 75 -4.14 -8.89 -6.92
C PHE A 75 -4.55 -7.74 -6.00
N ILE A 76 -5.42 -7.97 -5.01
CA ILE A 76 -5.70 -6.98 -3.95
C ILE A 76 -4.41 -6.63 -3.19
N SER A 77 -3.59 -7.63 -2.87
CA SER A 77 -2.30 -7.42 -2.20
C SER A 77 -1.35 -6.57 -3.06
N LEU A 78 -1.29 -6.82 -4.38
CA LEU A 78 -0.53 -5.98 -5.31
C LEU A 78 -1.06 -4.53 -5.31
N GLY A 79 -2.38 -4.33 -5.32
CA GLY A 79 -2.99 -3.01 -5.22
C GLY A 79 -2.56 -2.27 -3.94
N CYS A 80 -2.50 -2.96 -2.81
CA CYS A 80 -1.98 -2.37 -1.57
C CYS A 80 -0.49 -1.97 -1.68
N ALA A 81 0.32 -2.76 -2.38
CA ALA A 81 1.73 -2.42 -2.62
C ALA A 81 1.88 -1.19 -3.53
N VAL A 82 1.04 -1.07 -4.56
CA VAL A 82 0.96 0.12 -5.43
C VAL A 82 0.58 1.34 -4.59
N GLU A 83 -0.46 1.25 -3.76
CA GLU A 83 -0.95 2.36 -2.93
C GLU A 83 0.14 2.88 -1.99
N ASN A 84 0.81 1.99 -1.26
CA ASN A 84 1.92 2.37 -0.41
C ASN A 84 3.06 3.06 -1.18
N LEU A 85 3.35 2.59 -2.40
CA LEU A 85 4.40 3.15 -3.24
C LEU A 85 4.05 4.57 -3.69
N ILE A 86 2.81 4.80 -4.14
CA ILE A 86 2.39 6.12 -4.61
C ILE A 86 2.20 7.12 -3.47
N ILE A 87 1.78 6.67 -2.28
CA ILE A 87 1.81 7.49 -1.05
C ILE A 87 3.26 7.90 -0.74
N ALA A 88 4.22 7.00 -0.87
CA ALA A 88 5.63 7.36 -0.67
C ALA A 88 6.13 8.33 -1.75
N ALA A 89 5.76 8.13 -3.03
CA ALA A 89 6.12 9.02 -4.12
C ALA A 89 5.57 10.44 -3.90
N ASP A 90 4.29 10.55 -3.52
CA ASP A 90 3.62 11.80 -3.18
C ASP A 90 4.34 12.55 -2.04
N TYR A 91 4.71 11.85 -0.97
CA TYR A 91 5.46 12.42 0.14
C TYR A 91 6.81 13.03 -0.28
N TYR A 92 7.51 12.39 -1.23
CA TYR A 92 8.78 12.89 -1.74
C TYR A 92 8.60 13.93 -2.86
N GLY A 93 7.38 14.39 -3.13
CA GLY A 93 7.08 15.35 -4.18
C GLY A 93 7.38 14.81 -5.58
N LEU A 94 7.13 13.53 -5.81
CA LEU A 94 7.25 12.91 -7.13
C LEU A 94 5.88 12.81 -7.77
N GLN A 95 5.79 13.13 -9.06
CA GLN A 95 4.61 12.76 -9.83
C GLN A 95 4.70 11.28 -10.19
N TYR A 96 3.54 10.65 -10.32
CA TYR A 96 3.47 9.27 -10.74
C TYR A 96 2.31 9.03 -11.68
N ASN A 97 2.49 8.05 -12.56
CA ASN A 97 1.42 7.51 -13.38
C ASN A 97 1.36 5.99 -13.20
N VAL A 98 0.17 5.47 -12.88
CA VAL A 98 -0.06 4.04 -12.67
C VAL A 98 -0.73 3.45 -13.90
N LEU A 99 -0.07 2.47 -14.52
CA LEU A 99 -0.56 1.76 -15.69
C LEU A 99 -0.79 0.29 -15.33
N PHE A 100 -1.98 -0.20 -15.66
CA PHE A 100 -2.35 -1.61 -15.52
C PHE A 100 -2.30 -2.26 -16.88
N GLU A 101 -1.42 -3.24 -17.04
CA GLU A 101 -1.31 -3.96 -18.30
C GLU A 101 -1.85 -5.37 -18.19
N ASN A 102 -2.90 -5.62 -18.97
CA ASN A 102 -3.40 -6.95 -19.26
C ASN A 102 -2.52 -7.58 -20.35
N ALA A 103 -1.33 -8.01 -19.94
CA ALA A 103 -0.46 -8.82 -20.77
C ALA A 103 -0.97 -10.28 -20.80
N PRO A 104 -0.47 -11.15 -21.71
CA PRO A 104 -0.71 -12.61 -21.65
C PRO A 104 -0.15 -13.28 -20.38
N VAL A 105 0.62 -12.55 -19.58
CA VAL A 105 1.09 -12.91 -18.23
C VAL A 105 0.20 -12.22 -17.17
N PRO A 106 0.20 -12.69 -15.91
CA PRO A 106 -0.65 -12.06 -14.88
C PRO A 106 -0.32 -10.56 -14.72
N VAL A 107 -1.36 -9.75 -14.50
CA VAL A 107 -1.37 -8.28 -14.57
C VAL A 107 -0.09 -7.64 -14.05
N VAL A 108 0.54 -6.82 -14.89
CA VAL A 108 1.69 -5.99 -14.50
C VAL A 108 1.17 -4.60 -14.15
N VAL A 109 1.54 -4.10 -12.99
CA VAL A 109 1.31 -2.69 -12.63
C VAL A 109 2.61 -1.94 -12.78
N ARG A 110 2.65 -0.94 -13.66
CA ARG A 110 3.80 -0.05 -13.78
C ARG A 110 3.51 1.27 -13.11
N VAL A 111 4.46 1.75 -12.34
CA VAL A 111 4.44 3.09 -11.78
C VAL A 111 5.61 3.86 -12.38
N ARG A 112 5.31 4.77 -13.31
CA ARG A 112 6.32 5.73 -13.81
C ARG A 112 6.43 6.87 -12.81
N ILE A 113 7.66 7.22 -12.44
CA ILE A 113 8.00 8.24 -11.45
C ILE A 113 8.68 9.40 -12.17
N GLU A 114 8.11 10.59 -12.03
CA GLU A 114 8.58 11.81 -12.67
C GLU A 114 8.97 12.82 -11.58
N ASN A 115 10.12 13.47 -11.75
CA ASN A 115 10.60 14.47 -10.79
C ASN A 115 9.80 15.77 -10.95
N LEU A 116 9.37 16.36 -9.84
CA LEU A 116 8.91 17.75 -9.85
C LEU A 116 10.08 18.72 -10.02
N ALA A 117 9.85 19.79 -10.77
CA ALA A 117 10.81 20.88 -10.97
C ALA A 117 10.90 21.86 -9.77
N SER A 118 10.04 21.71 -8.76
CA SER A 118 9.90 22.64 -7.63
C SER A 118 10.17 21.94 -6.29
N PRO A 119 10.76 22.62 -5.30
CA PRO A 119 10.90 22.05 -3.96
C PRO A 119 9.53 21.84 -3.33
N PHE A 120 9.21 20.60 -2.99
CA PHE A 120 8.06 20.25 -2.15
C PHE A 120 8.45 20.44 -0.67
N ASP A 121 7.72 21.27 0.07
CA ASP A 121 7.99 21.48 1.50
C ASP A 121 7.48 20.30 2.34
N ARG A 122 8.37 19.33 2.57
CA ARG A 122 8.09 18.11 3.34
C ARG A 122 7.83 18.35 4.82
N ASN A 123 8.28 19.48 5.38
CA ASN A 123 8.13 19.76 6.81
C ASN A 123 6.73 20.31 7.13
N ALA A 124 5.94 20.66 6.11
CA ALA A 124 4.61 21.22 6.30
C ALA A 124 3.53 20.17 6.60
N ASP A 125 3.71 18.90 6.21
CA ASP A 125 2.66 17.87 6.35
C ASP A 125 3.07 16.72 7.27
N SER A 126 3.10 16.99 8.58
CA SER A 126 3.27 15.95 9.62
C SER A 126 2.12 14.94 9.66
N SER A 127 1.01 15.22 8.97
CA SER A 127 -0.17 14.36 8.87
C SER A 127 -0.14 13.41 7.66
N HIS A 128 0.90 13.50 6.82
CA HIS A 128 0.99 12.73 5.58
C HIS A 128 0.87 11.21 5.82
N LEU A 129 0.12 10.52 4.94
CA LEU A 129 -0.20 9.09 5.10
C LEU A 129 1.05 8.18 5.14
N VAL A 130 2.17 8.63 4.58
CA VAL A 130 3.44 7.90 4.60
C VAL A 130 3.86 7.51 6.01
N PHE A 131 3.59 8.36 7.01
CA PHE A 131 3.95 8.11 8.40
C PHE A 131 3.11 6.98 9.01
N SER A 132 1.92 6.72 8.47
CA SER A 132 1.06 5.61 8.92
C SER A 132 1.56 4.25 8.44
N ILE A 133 2.30 4.18 7.33
CA ILE A 133 2.72 2.91 6.70
C ILE A 133 3.58 2.05 7.66
N PRO A 134 4.64 2.56 8.32
CA PRO A 134 5.46 1.76 9.23
C PRO A 134 4.75 1.34 10.51
N HIS A 135 3.72 2.07 10.93
CA HIS A 135 3.00 1.84 12.18
C HIS A 135 1.77 0.93 12.01
N ARG A 136 1.21 0.81 10.80
CA ARG A 136 0.05 -0.04 10.53
C ARG A 136 0.30 -1.50 10.93
N ARG A 137 -0.66 -2.10 11.62
CA ARG A 137 -0.63 -3.52 12.02
C ARG A 137 -1.99 -4.16 11.76
N VAL A 138 -2.00 -5.46 11.53
CA VAL A 138 -3.23 -6.26 11.62
C VAL A 138 -3.41 -6.64 13.08
N ASN A 139 -4.48 -6.15 13.71
CA ASN A 139 -4.88 -6.58 15.04
C ASN A 139 -6.00 -7.63 14.91
N ARG A 140 -5.82 -8.79 15.54
CA ARG A 140 -6.82 -9.87 15.58
C ARG A 140 -7.39 -10.11 16.97
N HIS A 141 -7.01 -9.28 17.95
CA HIS A 141 -7.61 -9.30 19.27
C HIS A 141 -9.01 -8.70 19.22
N ARG A 142 -9.81 -8.98 20.24
CA ARG A 142 -11.12 -8.35 20.42
C ARG A 142 -10.93 -6.82 20.49
N TYR A 143 -11.66 -6.10 19.66
CA TYR A 143 -11.73 -4.64 19.74
C TYR A 143 -12.61 -4.24 20.93
N SER A 144 -12.33 -3.10 21.54
CA SER A 144 -13.20 -2.54 22.58
C SER A 144 -14.56 -2.19 22.00
N GLU A 145 -15.58 -2.14 22.86
CA GLU A 145 -16.92 -1.66 22.52
C GLU A 145 -16.99 -0.11 22.50
N PHE A 146 -15.84 0.55 22.46
CA PHE A 146 -15.75 2.00 22.34
C PHE A 146 -16.08 2.39 20.90
N PHE A 147 -17.18 3.11 20.73
CA PHE A 147 -17.55 3.68 19.45
C PHE A 147 -16.87 5.02 19.27
N HIS A 148 -16.31 5.23 18.07
CA HIS A 148 -15.93 6.58 17.66
C HIS A 148 -17.17 7.45 17.52
N ASP A 149 -16.95 8.77 17.56
CA ASP A 149 -17.99 9.76 17.35
C ASP A 149 -18.86 9.44 16.11
N ALA A 150 -20.18 9.59 16.25
CA ALA A 150 -21.12 9.19 15.21
C ALA A 150 -20.92 10.00 13.93
N ASP A 151 -20.49 11.26 14.06
CA ASP A 151 -20.22 12.12 12.90
C ASP A 151 -18.93 11.70 12.18
N PHE A 152 -17.91 11.26 12.92
CA PHE A 152 -16.74 10.61 12.32
C PHE A 152 -17.13 9.38 11.50
N VAL A 153 -17.93 8.46 12.07
CA VAL A 153 -18.35 7.24 11.35
C VAL A 153 -19.14 7.60 10.09
N LYS A 154 -20.07 8.55 10.16
CA LYS A 154 -20.85 9.03 9.01
C LYS A 154 -20.00 9.70 7.93
N SER A 155 -18.81 10.22 8.28
CA SER A 155 -17.89 10.83 7.32
C SER A 155 -17.07 9.82 6.52
N ILE A 156 -16.87 8.59 7.01
CA ILE A 156 -16.01 7.59 6.34
C ILE A 156 -16.38 7.38 4.86
N PRO A 157 -17.66 7.25 4.47
CA PRO A 157 -18.02 7.04 3.07
C PRO A 157 -17.62 8.21 2.17
N SER A 158 -17.55 9.46 2.67
CA SER A 158 -17.13 10.60 1.87
C SER A 158 -15.62 10.64 1.60
N LEU A 159 -14.83 9.88 2.36
CA LEU A 159 -13.40 9.69 2.11
C LEU A 159 -13.13 8.80 0.89
N ASN A 160 -14.14 8.05 0.41
CA ASN A 160 -14.01 7.24 -0.78
C ASN A 160 -14.19 8.08 -2.04
N LEU A 161 -13.08 8.50 -2.62
CA LEU A 161 -13.05 9.28 -3.86
C LEU A 161 -13.31 8.43 -5.12
N ARG A 162 -13.54 7.12 -4.97
CA ARG A 162 -13.67 6.15 -6.06
C ARG A 162 -15.11 5.67 -6.21
N SER A 163 -15.69 5.83 -7.39
CA SER A 163 -17.06 5.39 -7.70
C SER A 163 -17.18 3.88 -7.90
N ASP A 164 -16.08 3.19 -8.20
CA ASP A 164 -16.01 1.74 -8.42
C ASP A 164 -15.83 0.93 -7.12
N ILE A 165 -15.51 1.60 -6.01
CA ILE A 165 -15.46 1.01 -4.68
C ILE A 165 -16.66 1.52 -3.88
N LYS A 166 -17.30 0.64 -3.11
CA LYS A 166 -18.40 1.02 -2.22
C LYS A 166 -18.04 0.67 -0.80
N ILE A 167 -18.22 1.63 0.11
CA ILE A 167 -18.05 1.44 1.54
C ILE A 167 -19.44 1.26 2.16
N TYR A 168 -19.62 0.16 2.88
CA TYR A 168 -20.82 -0.09 3.68
C TYR A 168 -20.41 -0.15 5.14
N ILE A 169 -21.07 0.64 5.97
CA ILE A 169 -20.90 0.61 7.42
C ILE A 169 -22.00 -0.28 7.98
N VAL A 170 -21.60 -1.28 8.78
CA VAL A 170 -22.52 -2.20 9.45
C VAL A 170 -22.42 -1.91 10.94
N ASP A 171 -23.40 -1.16 11.45
CA ASP A 171 -23.54 -0.73 12.84
C ASP A 171 -24.64 -1.49 13.60
N ASP A 172 -25.44 -2.30 12.90
CA ASP A 172 -26.42 -3.22 13.47
C ASP A 172 -25.86 -4.65 13.56
N LEU A 173 -25.89 -5.20 14.78
CA LEU A 173 -25.53 -6.59 15.09
C LEU A 173 -26.34 -7.59 14.26
N SER A 174 -27.63 -7.33 14.08
CA SER A 174 -28.55 -8.22 13.33
C SER A 174 -28.13 -8.31 11.86
N ARG A 175 -27.73 -7.16 11.27
CA ARG A 175 -27.22 -7.09 9.90
C ARG A 175 -25.85 -7.72 9.74
N ARG A 176 -24.99 -7.67 10.77
CA ARG A 176 -23.69 -8.34 10.78
C ARG A 176 -23.83 -9.86 10.74
N GLU A 177 -24.76 -10.42 11.53
CA GLU A 177 -25.05 -11.85 11.56
C GLU A 177 -25.64 -12.37 10.25
N ALA A 178 -26.39 -11.54 9.52
CA ALA A 178 -26.93 -11.89 8.21
C ALA A 178 -25.86 -11.92 7.07
N MET A 179 -24.67 -11.36 7.30
CA MET A 179 -23.58 -11.30 6.30
C MET A 179 -22.47 -12.35 6.51
N SER A 180 -22.51 -13.08 7.63
CA SER A 180 -21.56 -14.15 7.99
C SER A 180 -22.06 -15.52 7.57
#